data_AF-A0A519T188-F1
#
_entry.id   AF-A0A519T188-F1
#
_cell.length_a   1.000
_cell.length_b   1.000
_cell.length_c   1.000
_cell.angle_alpha   90.00
_cell.angle_beta   90.00
_cell.angle_gamma   90.00
#
_symmetry.space_group_name_H-M   'P 1'
#
loop_
_entity.id
_entity.type
_entity.pdbx_description
1 polymer ?
#
loop_
_entity_poly.entity_id
_entity_poly.type
_entity_poly.pdbx_seq_one_letter_code
_entity_poly.pdbx_strand_id
1 'polypeptide(L)'
;MPAYFAYYRVSTQKQGASGLGLEAQQAAVVSFLKGGRPQGEYIEVESGKKNQRPQLLAAMAAARAAGGVLLIAKLDRLSRNASFILALRDSGVDFVCCDMPDANTLTVGLFAVLAQHERETISKRTKDALAAKLARGAQLGTPANLTDEVRQAGLLVRQQNARQHAGVRQATALITSRRAQGVSFRQIAGELNALGFTARRGGTFNQKQVQRLYERVSGSMTAPATT
;
A
#
# COMPACT_ATOMS: atom_id res chain seq x y z
N MET A 1 27.81 10.55 19.97
CA MET A 1 26.74 11.30 19.27
C MET A 1 25.71 10.29 18.79
N PRO A 2 24.40 10.56 18.90
CA PRO A 2 23.38 9.67 18.36
C PRO A 2 23.54 9.53 16.84
N ALA A 3 23.30 8.32 16.33
CA ALA A 3 23.27 8.03 14.91
C ALA A 3 22.01 8.66 14.29
N TYR A 4 22.15 9.38 13.17
CA TYR A 4 21.03 10.03 12.50
C TYR A 4 20.84 9.49 11.10
N PHE A 5 19.60 9.19 10.72
CA PHE A 5 19.24 8.70 9.38
C PHE A 5 18.19 9.62 8.79
N ALA A 6 18.40 10.13 7.58
CA ALA A 6 17.49 11.09 6.98
C ALA A 6 16.57 10.43 5.96
N TYR A 7 15.27 10.75 6.05
CA TYR A 7 14.27 10.33 5.07
C TYR A 7 13.73 11.54 4.30
N TYR A 8 13.77 11.46 2.98
CA TYR A 8 13.33 12.48 2.05
C TYR A 8 12.23 11.96 1.14
N ARG A 9 11.30 12.83 0.75
CA ARG A 9 10.23 12.46 -0.21
C ARG A 9 10.11 13.46 -1.34
N VAL A 10 10.05 12.97 -2.57
CA VAL A 10 9.82 13.75 -3.80
C VAL A 10 8.68 13.15 -4.63
N SER A 11 7.90 14.00 -5.29
CA SER A 11 6.81 13.57 -6.19
C SER A 11 7.27 13.53 -7.65
N THR A 12 6.88 12.51 -8.40
CA THR A 12 7.39 12.30 -9.78
C THR A 12 6.71 13.15 -10.86
N GLN A 13 5.56 13.79 -10.59
CA GLN A 13 4.69 14.17 -11.73
C GLN A 13 4.92 15.53 -12.37
N LYS A 14 5.57 16.51 -11.72
CA LYS A 14 5.90 17.83 -12.33
C LYS A 14 6.66 18.81 -11.43
N GLN A 15 6.99 18.43 -10.19
CA GLN A 15 7.85 19.25 -9.29
C GLN A 15 9.34 18.86 -9.35
N GLY A 16 9.72 17.97 -10.27
CA GLY A 16 11.13 17.67 -10.58
C GLY A 16 11.84 18.77 -11.38
N ALA A 17 11.14 19.84 -11.80
CA ALA A 17 11.71 20.87 -12.67
C ALA A 17 12.62 21.88 -11.97
N SER A 18 12.77 21.86 -10.64
CA SER A 18 13.59 22.85 -9.93
C SER A 18 14.51 22.32 -8.84
N GLY A 19 14.44 21.05 -8.40
CA GLY A 19 15.33 20.51 -7.34
C GLY A 19 15.09 21.07 -5.91
N LEU A 20 14.52 22.26 -5.81
CA LEU A 20 14.27 23.05 -4.60
C LEU A 20 13.54 22.28 -3.49
N GLY A 21 12.67 21.34 -3.84
CA GLY A 21 11.91 20.56 -2.86
C GLY A 21 12.76 19.53 -2.09
N LEU A 22 13.78 18.96 -2.71
CA LEU A 22 14.71 18.01 -2.07
C LEU A 22 15.83 18.79 -1.37
N GLU A 23 16.37 19.80 -2.03
CA GLU A 23 17.42 20.67 -1.46
C GLU A 23 16.95 21.35 -0.18
N ALA A 24 15.72 21.87 -0.13
CA ALA A 24 15.17 22.44 1.10
C ALA A 24 15.03 21.41 2.22
N GLN A 25 14.78 20.13 1.89
CA GLN A 25 14.72 19.07 2.89
C GLN A 25 16.11 18.71 3.41
N GLN A 26 17.09 18.59 2.52
CA GLN A 26 18.49 18.34 2.88
C GLN A 26 19.05 19.50 3.71
N ALA A 27 18.78 20.75 3.33
CA ALA A 27 19.18 21.93 4.08
C ALA A 27 18.60 21.95 5.50
N ALA A 28 17.34 21.55 5.68
CA ALA A 28 16.72 21.44 7.01
C ALA A 28 17.41 20.38 7.88
N VAL A 29 17.76 19.22 7.31
CA VAL A 29 18.50 18.16 8.00
C VAL A 29 19.91 18.61 8.36
N VAL A 30 20.64 19.21 7.42
CA VAL A 30 22.01 19.71 7.66
C VAL A 30 22.00 20.82 8.71
N SER A 31 21.02 21.72 8.68
CA SER A 31 20.83 22.77 9.68
C SER A 31 20.58 22.18 11.07
N PHE A 32 19.67 21.19 11.17
CA PHE A 32 19.40 20.47 12.43
C PHE A 32 20.65 19.78 12.99
N LEU A 33 21.44 19.16 12.10
CA LEU A 33 22.71 18.52 12.45
C LEU A 33 23.87 19.51 12.69
N LYS A 34 23.61 20.82 12.64
CA LYS A 34 24.61 21.90 12.81
C LYS A 34 25.81 21.75 11.87
N GLY A 35 25.54 21.38 10.61
CA GLY A 35 26.57 21.13 9.58
C GLY A 35 27.08 19.69 9.52
N GLY A 36 26.61 18.81 10.41
CA GLY A 36 26.86 17.37 10.33
C GLY A 36 26.12 16.70 9.16
N ARG A 37 26.49 15.45 8.87
CA ARG A 37 25.81 14.61 7.87
C ARG A 37 25.11 13.42 8.55
N PRO A 38 23.93 13.02 8.06
CA PRO A 38 23.31 11.77 8.50
C PRO A 38 24.17 10.58 8.05
N GLN A 39 24.11 9.48 8.81
CA GLN A 39 24.80 8.22 8.50
C GLN A 39 24.16 7.48 7.31
N GLY A 40 22.90 7.75 7.03
CA GLY A 40 22.20 7.23 5.86
C GLY A 40 21.13 8.20 5.36
N GLU A 41 20.98 8.28 4.05
CA GLU A 41 19.98 9.09 3.38
C GLU A 41 19.09 8.21 2.52
N TYR A 42 17.77 8.35 2.69
CA TYR A 42 16.76 7.52 2.04
C TYR A 42 15.79 8.41 1.29
N ILE A 43 15.80 8.34 -0.04
CA ILE A 43 14.98 9.19 -0.90
C ILE A 43 13.84 8.37 -1.48
N GLU A 44 12.61 8.68 -1.07
CA GLU A 44 11.40 8.08 -1.60
C GLU A 44 10.89 8.88 -2.80
N VAL A 45 10.74 8.19 -3.93
CA VAL A 45 10.25 8.75 -5.19
C VAL A 45 8.83 8.24 -5.43
N GLU A 46 7.84 9.07 -5.13
CA GLU A 46 6.43 8.67 -5.19
C GLU A 46 5.78 9.17 -6.49
N SER A 47 5.37 8.24 -7.36
CA SER A 47 4.37 8.50 -8.40
C SER A 47 3.00 8.13 -7.85
N GLY A 48 1.96 8.92 -8.19
CA GLY A 48 0.68 8.91 -7.50
C GLY A 48 0.05 7.52 -7.22
N LYS A 49 -0.92 7.52 -6.29
CA LYS A 49 -1.82 6.42 -5.88
C LYS A 49 -1.17 5.15 -5.29
N LYS A 50 0.13 4.88 -5.48
CA LYS A 50 0.82 3.73 -4.85
C LYS A 50 1.53 4.16 -3.56
N ASN A 51 0.96 3.77 -2.42
CA ASN A 51 1.49 4.04 -1.08
C ASN A 51 2.60 3.07 -0.62
N GLN A 52 3.27 2.35 -1.53
CA GLN A 52 4.38 1.47 -1.13
C GLN A 52 5.60 2.35 -0.83
N ARG A 53 6.13 2.27 0.40
CA ARG A 53 7.22 3.12 0.89
C ARG A 53 8.44 2.29 1.33
N PRO A 54 9.14 1.65 0.38
CA PRO A 54 10.27 0.80 0.71
C PRO A 54 11.44 1.57 1.34
N GLN A 55 11.69 2.82 0.92
CA GLN A 55 12.84 3.59 1.41
C GLN A 55 12.64 4.04 2.85
N LEU A 56 11.39 4.33 3.22
CA LEU A 56 11.04 4.58 4.60
C LEU A 56 11.31 3.37 5.50
N LEU A 57 10.85 2.18 5.08
CA LEU A 57 11.04 0.96 5.87
C LEU A 57 12.53 0.64 6.03
N ALA A 58 13.33 0.89 4.98
CA ALA A 58 14.79 0.77 5.04
C ALA A 58 15.40 1.77 6.03
N ALA A 59 14.96 3.04 6.00
CA ALA A 59 15.43 4.07 6.93
C ALA A 59 15.12 3.73 8.39
N MET A 60 13.90 3.25 8.67
CA MET A 60 13.49 2.81 10.00
C MET A 60 14.29 1.60 10.47
N ALA A 61 14.53 0.62 9.59
CA ALA A 61 15.32 -0.56 9.91
C ALA A 61 16.78 -0.19 10.24
N ALA A 62 17.38 0.72 9.47
CA ALA A 62 18.75 1.20 9.71
C ALA A 62 18.87 2.00 11.00
N ALA A 63 17.92 2.92 11.25
CA ALA A 63 17.85 3.67 12.50
C ALA A 63 17.71 2.74 13.71
N ARG A 64 16.82 1.74 13.63
CA ARG A 64 16.68 0.73 14.68
C ARG A 64 17.97 -0.06 14.92
N ALA A 65 18.61 -0.54 13.85
CA ALA A 65 19.82 -1.34 13.95
C ALA A 65 20.99 -0.58 14.61
N ALA A 66 21.06 0.73 14.39
CA ALA A 66 22.08 1.60 14.97
C ALA A 66 21.70 2.22 16.32
N GLY A 67 20.49 1.96 16.83
CA GLY A 67 19.95 2.70 18.00
C GLY A 67 19.89 4.21 17.76
N GLY A 68 19.65 4.61 16.52
CA GLY A 68 19.67 5.99 16.05
C GLY A 68 18.29 6.60 15.88
N VAL A 69 18.30 7.88 15.51
CA VAL A 69 17.11 8.73 15.32
C VAL A 69 16.84 8.93 13.84
N LEU A 70 15.58 8.75 13.43
CA LEU A 70 15.12 9.05 12.08
C LEU A 70 14.81 10.55 11.95
N LEU A 71 15.54 11.24 11.08
CA LEU A 71 15.30 12.64 10.73
C LEU A 71 14.33 12.75 9.57
N ILE A 72 13.34 13.61 9.77
CA ILE A 72 12.30 13.93 8.81
C ILE A 72 12.35 15.43 8.58
N ALA A 73 12.54 15.87 7.34
CA ALA A 73 12.69 17.29 7.07
C ALA A 73 11.42 18.12 7.37
N LYS A 74 10.24 17.62 7.02
CA LYS A 74 8.95 18.29 7.30
C LYS A 74 7.80 17.34 7.62
N LEU A 75 7.00 17.70 8.61
CA LEU A 75 5.87 16.88 9.08
C LEU A 75 4.69 16.87 8.09
N ASP A 76 4.43 17.96 7.37
CA ASP A 76 3.33 18.10 6.41
C ASP A 76 3.36 17.07 5.27
N ARG A 77 4.55 16.59 4.91
CA ARG A 77 4.76 15.58 3.88
C ARG A 77 4.42 14.16 4.36
N LEU A 78 4.32 13.96 5.67
CA LEU A 78 4.09 12.69 6.32
C LEU A 78 2.73 12.60 7.00
N SER A 79 2.26 13.70 7.60
CA SER A 79 0.99 13.81 8.32
C SER A 79 -0.23 13.54 7.45
N ARG A 80 -0.15 13.75 6.13
CA ARG A 80 -1.22 13.42 5.17
C ARG A 80 -1.57 11.92 5.13
N ASN A 81 -0.79 11.07 5.79
CA ASN A 81 -1.07 9.66 5.95
C ASN A 81 -1.00 9.27 7.44
N ALA A 82 -2.15 9.24 8.13
CA ALA A 82 -2.21 8.84 9.53
C ALA A 82 -1.60 7.45 9.79
N SER A 83 -1.75 6.52 8.85
CA SER A 83 -1.14 5.17 8.93
C SER A 83 0.38 5.22 9.05
N PHE A 84 1.03 6.23 8.45
CA PHE A 84 2.47 6.40 8.53
C PHE A 84 2.92 6.81 9.94
N ILE A 85 2.20 7.76 10.55
CA ILE A 85 2.53 8.24 11.89
C ILE A 85 2.35 7.11 12.91
N LEU A 86 1.30 6.33 12.75
CA LEU A 86 1.07 5.13 13.56
C LEU A 86 2.17 4.09 13.36
N ALA A 87 2.58 3.84 12.10
CA ALA A 87 3.68 2.91 11.82
C ALA A 87 5.02 3.37 12.42
N LEU A 88 5.31 4.68 12.44
CA LEU A 88 6.47 5.22 13.13
C LEU A 88 6.38 4.99 14.63
N ARG A 89 5.25 5.33 15.25
CA ARG A 89 5.01 5.12 16.69
C ARG A 89 5.21 3.64 17.05
N ASP A 90 4.59 2.75 16.30
CA ASP A 90 4.61 1.30 16.57
C ASP A 90 5.98 0.66 16.24
N SER A 91 6.84 1.37 15.51
CA SER A 91 8.18 0.87 15.19
C SER A 91 9.19 1.03 16.33
N GLY A 92 8.89 1.80 17.37
CA GLY A 92 9.84 2.04 18.47
C GLY A 92 11.15 2.70 18.02
N VAL A 93 11.15 3.36 16.87
CA VAL A 93 12.28 4.17 16.38
C VAL A 93 12.02 5.61 16.77
N ASP A 94 12.97 6.23 17.46
CA ASP A 94 12.93 7.66 17.74
C ASP A 94 13.03 8.42 16.43
N PHE A 95 12.21 9.44 16.26
CA PHE A 95 12.26 10.30 15.08
C PHE A 95 12.12 11.75 15.48
N VAL A 96 12.71 12.63 14.67
CA VAL A 96 12.65 14.08 14.86
C VAL A 96 12.23 14.72 13.55
N CYS A 97 11.28 15.64 13.63
CA CYS A 97 10.91 16.50 12.51
C CYS A 97 11.76 17.77 12.58
N CYS A 98 12.58 18.04 11.57
CA CYS A 98 13.49 19.19 11.56
C CYS A 98 12.75 20.54 11.57
N ASP A 99 11.52 20.59 11.04
CA ASP A 99 10.65 21.78 11.09
C ASP A 99 9.93 21.97 12.43
N MET A 100 9.85 20.91 13.24
CA MET A 100 9.31 20.96 14.60
C MET A 100 10.13 20.04 15.51
N PRO A 101 11.35 20.45 15.90
CA PRO A 101 12.27 19.61 16.67
C PRO A 101 11.71 19.13 18.01
N ASP A 102 10.81 19.92 18.61
CA ASP A 102 10.14 19.63 19.89
C ASP A 102 8.91 18.73 19.73
N ALA A 103 8.58 18.28 18.51
CA ALA A 103 7.45 17.40 18.26
C ALA A 103 7.72 16.01 18.86
N ASN A 104 7.26 15.80 20.09
CA ASN A 104 7.26 14.49 20.72
C ASN A 104 6.24 13.54 20.06
N THR A 105 6.33 12.25 20.39
CA THR A 105 5.43 11.19 19.87
C THR A 105 3.94 11.52 20.07
N LEU A 106 3.57 12.25 21.13
CA LEU A 106 2.20 12.66 21.42
C LEU A 106 1.70 13.71 20.43
N THR A 107 2.48 14.77 20.21
CA THR A 107 2.18 15.83 19.24
C THR A 107 1.96 15.25 17.84
N VAL A 108 2.82 14.30 17.46
CA VAL A 108 2.73 13.64 16.16
C VAL A 108 1.49 12.75 16.07
N GLY A 109 1.16 12.01 17.13
CA GLY A 109 -0.10 11.25 17.23
C GLY A 109 -1.35 12.13 17.07
N LEU A 110 -1.37 13.31 17.71
CA LEU A 110 -2.46 14.27 17.57
C LEU A 110 -2.61 14.77 16.13
N PHE A 111 -1.50 15.12 15.47
CA PHE A 111 -1.51 15.53 14.06
C PHE A 111 -2.02 14.42 13.14
N ALA A 112 -1.70 13.15 13.43
CA ALA A 112 -2.22 12.02 12.66
C ALA A 112 -3.75 11.91 12.77
N VAL A 113 -4.29 12.06 13.98
CA VAL A 113 -5.74 12.05 14.23
C VAL A 113 -6.42 13.21 13.51
N LEU A 114 -5.87 14.41 13.60
CA LEU A 114 -6.39 15.59 12.91
C LEU A 114 -6.38 15.42 11.38
N ALA A 115 -5.29 14.90 10.82
CA ALA A 115 -5.19 14.64 9.39
C ALA A 115 -6.17 13.56 8.91
N GLN A 116 -6.41 12.53 9.73
CA GLN A 116 -7.42 11.51 9.46
C GLN A 116 -8.83 12.10 9.43
N HIS A 117 -9.17 12.91 10.45
CA HIS A 117 -10.46 13.59 10.54
C HIS A 117 -10.71 14.52 9.33
N GLU A 118 -9.71 15.29 8.92
CA GLU A 118 -9.81 16.17 7.75
C GLU A 118 -10.09 15.36 6.47
N ARG A 119 -9.38 14.25 6.28
CA ARG A 119 -9.58 13.36 5.13
C ARG A 119 -10.98 12.76 5.09
N GLU A 120 -11.49 12.32 6.24
CA GLU A 120 -12.84 11.80 6.38
C GLU A 120 -13.89 12.88 6.09
N THR A 121 -13.67 14.10 6.57
CA THR A 121 -14.55 15.25 6.34
C THR A 121 -14.62 15.62 4.86
N ILE A 122 -13.49 15.68 4.16
CA ILE A 122 -13.43 15.92 2.71
C ILE A 122 -14.17 14.80 1.95
N SER A 123 -13.94 13.53 2.34
CA SER A 123 -14.63 12.40 1.73
C SER A 123 -16.14 12.48 1.92
N LYS A 124 -16.59 12.80 3.14
CA LYS A 124 -17.99 12.96 3.50
C LYS A 124 -18.63 14.08 2.68
N ARG A 125 -18.04 15.28 2.66
CA ARG A 125 -18.53 16.42 1.86
C ARG A 125 -18.67 16.07 0.37
N THR A 126 -17.70 15.33 -0.18
CA THR A 126 -17.75 14.90 -1.58
C THR A 126 -18.91 13.94 -1.83
N LYS A 127 -19.11 12.95 -0.95
CA LYS A 127 -20.22 12.00 -1.03
C LYS A 127 -21.56 12.72 -0.90
N ASP A 128 -21.69 13.63 0.06
CA ASP A 128 -22.90 14.41 0.29
C ASP A 128 -23.24 15.30 -0.94
N ALA A 129 -22.22 15.96 -1.52
CA ALA A 129 -22.39 16.74 -2.75
C ALA A 129 -22.81 15.87 -3.95
N LEU A 130 -22.23 14.67 -4.09
CA LEU A 130 -22.63 13.72 -5.14
C LEU A 130 -24.06 13.20 -4.94
N ALA A 131 -24.45 12.91 -3.69
CA ALA A 131 -25.80 12.47 -3.36
C ALA A 131 -26.83 13.56 -3.66
N ALA A 132 -26.55 14.81 -3.28
CA ALA A 132 -27.41 15.95 -3.61
C ALA A 132 -27.50 16.18 -5.13
N LYS A 133 -26.38 16.03 -5.84
CA LYS A 133 -26.33 16.15 -7.31
C LYS A 133 -27.17 15.04 -7.99
N LEU A 134 -27.11 13.81 -7.48
CA LEU A 134 -27.93 12.70 -7.96
C LEU A 134 -29.42 12.92 -7.67
N ALA A 135 -29.77 13.42 -6.48
CA ALA A 135 -31.15 13.75 -6.10
C ALA A 135 -31.76 14.86 -6.97
N ARG A 136 -30.93 15.78 -7.47
CA ARG A 136 -31.31 16.80 -8.46
C ARG A 136 -31.40 16.25 -9.90
N GLY A 137 -31.30 14.94 -10.09
CA GLY A 137 -31.43 14.28 -11.38
C GLY A 137 -30.18 14.34 -12.27
N ALA A 138 -29.04 14.81 -11.76
CA ALA A 138 -27.83 14.85 -12.57
C ALA A 138 -27.21 13.45 -12.73
N GLN A 139 -26.82 13.12 -13.95
CA GLN A 139 -26.16 11.85 -14.27
C GLN A 139 -24.69 11.90 -13.80
N LEU A 140 -24.29 10.94 -12.97
CA LEU A 140 -22.92 10.82 -12.47
C LEU A 140 -22.12 9.84 -13.33
N GLY A 141 -21.02 10.32 -13.91
CA GLY A 141 -20.17 9.55 -14.81
C GLY A 141 -20.77 9.36 -16.20
N THR A 142 -19.94 8.91 -17.15
CA THR A 142 -20.38 8.57 -18.51
C THR A 142 -19.91 7.15 -18.85
N PRO A 143 -20.81 6.25 -19.28
CA PRO A 143 -20.44 4.91 -19.74
C PRO A 143 -19.56 4.92 -21.00
N ALA A 144 -19.42 6.07 -21.68
CA ALA A 144 -18.59 6.23 -22.88
C ALA A 144 -17.13 5.77 -22.68
N ASN A 145 -16.61 5.84 -21.46
CA ASN A 145 -15.25 5.38 -21.13
C ASN A 145 -15.15 3.87 -20.85
N LEU A 146 -16.27 3.13 -20.85
CA LEU A 146 -16.31 1.66 -20.69
C LEU A 146 -16.28 0.96 -22.06
N THR A 147 -15.23 1.22 -22.84
CA THR A 147 -14.99 0.48 -24.09
C THR A 147 -14.71 -0.99 -23.80
N ASP A 148 -14.89 -1.86 -24.80
CA ASP A 148 -14.60 -3.29 -24.65
C ASP A 148 -13.13 -3.54 -24.32
N GLU A 149 -12.22 -2.70 -24.84
CA GLU A 149 -10.80 -2.70 -24.49
C GLU A 149 -10.57 -2.43 -23.00
N VAL A 150 -11.24 -1.44 -22.41
CA VAL A 150 -11.14 -1.13 -20.98
C VAL A 150 -11.75 -2.26 -20.13
N ARG A 151 -12.84 -2.89 -20.60
CA ARG A 151 -13.44 -4.06 -19.94
C ARG A 151 -12.49 -5.26 -19.95
N GLN A 152 -11.86 -5.55 -21.09
CA GLN A 152 -10.88 -6.63 -21.23
C GLN A 152 -9.61 -6.37 -20.40
N ALA A 153 -9.10 -5.14 -20.42
CA ALA A 153 -7.98 -4.73 -19.56
C ALA A 153 -8.32 -4.92 -18.07
N GLY A 154 -9.54 -4.54 -17.65
CA GLY A 154 -10.04 -4.76 -16.29
C GLY A 154 -10.14 -6.24 -15.92
N LEU A 155 -10.57 -7.11 -16.84
CA LEU A 155 -10.60 -8.56 -16.67
C LEU A 155 -9.18 -9.14 -16.52
N LEU A 156 -8.25 -8.74 -17.37
CA LEU A 156 -6.85 -9.18 -17.34
C LEU A 156 -6.17 -8.80 -16.02
N VAL A 157 -6.33 -7.55 -15.57
CA VAL A 157 -5.80 -7.11 -14.26
C VAL A 157 -6.44 -7.88 -13.11
N ARG A 158 -7.75 -8.14 -13.15
CA ARG A 158 -8.46 -8.95 -12.14
C ARG A 158 -7.98 -10.40 -12.10
N GLN A 159 -7.61 -10.97 -13.24
CA GLN A 159 -7.04 -12.32 -13.36
C GLN A 159 -5.59 -12.35 -12.87
N GLN A 160 -4.76 -11.38 -13.26
CA GLN A 160 -3.37 -11.26 -12.80
C GLN A 160 -3.30 -11.07 -11.27
N ASN A 161 -4.10 -10.16 -10.70
CA ASN A 161 -4.17 -9.97 -9.26
C ASN A 161 -4.65 -11.24 -8.52
N ALA A 162 -5.51 -12.05 -9.13
CA ALA A 162 -5.91 -13.34 -8.56
C ALA A 162 -4.76 -14.37 -8.57
N ARG A 163 -3.95 -14.39 -9.64
CA ARG A 163 -2.75 -15.25 -9.73
C ARG A 163 -1.65 -14.83 -8.74
N GLN A 164 -1.55 -13.52 -8.47
CA GLN A 164 -0.52 -12.95 -7.60
C GLN A 164 -0.89 -12.92 -6.12
N HIS A 165 -2.10 -13.34 -5.73
CA HIS A 165 -2.48 -13.41 -4.33
C HIS A 165 -1.77 -14.59 -3.64
N ALA A 166 -0.97 -14.31 -2.61
CA ALA A 166 -0.11 -15.29 -1.94
C ALA A 166 -0.87 -16.53 -1.45
N GLY A 167 -2.05 -16.33 -0.83
CA GLY A 167 -2.89 -17.43 -0.36
C GLY A 167 -3.47 -18.30 -1.49
N VAL A 168 -3.66 -17.73 -2.70
CA VAL A 168 -4.11 -18.52 -3.86
C VAL A 168 -2.96 -19.36 -4.41
N ARG A 169 -1.73 -18.81 -4.48
CA ARG A 169 -0.56 -19.59 -4.92
C ARG A 169 -0.28 -20.78 -4.01
N GLN A 170 -0.29 -20.56 -2.70
CA GLN A 170 -0.06 -21.61 -1.70
C GLN A 170 -1.15 -22.67 -1.74
N ALA A 171 -2.43 -22.25 -1.80
CA ALA A 171 -3.55 -23.17 -1.97
C ALA A 171 -3.40 -23.99 -3.26
N THR A 172 -3.07 -23.35 -4.39
CA THR A 172 -2.90 -24.02 -5.68
C THR A 172 -1.76 -25.04 -5.68
N ALA A 173 -0.62 -24.75 -5.03
CA ALA A 173 0.47 -25.72 -4.89
C ALA A 173 0.03 -26.96 -4.09
N LEU A 174 -0.69 -26.76 -2.98
CA LEU A 174 -1.24 -27.86 -2.18
C LEU A 174 -2.25 -28.70 -2.99
N ILE A 175 -3.14 -28.04 -3.73
CA ILE A 175 -4.14 -28.71 -4.58
C ILE A 175 -3.46 -29.63 -5.59
N THR A 176 -2.43 -29.15 -6.29
CA THR A 176 -1.71 -29.92 -7.30
C THR A 176 -0.98 -31.12 -6.67
N SER A 177 -0.30 -30.91 -5.54
CA SER A 177 0.40 -31.99 -4.82
C SER A 177 -0.56 -33.08 -4.34
N ARG A 178 -1.68 -32.70 -3.70
CA ARG A 178 -2.70 -33.65 -3.23
C ARG A 178 -3.41 -34.36 -4.37
N ARG A 179 -3.58 -33.70 -5.52
CA ARG A 179 -4.13 -34.35 -6.71
C ARG A 179 -3.22 -35.39 -7.33
N ALA A 180 -1.91 -35.16 -7.35
CA ALA A 180 -0.95 -36.17 -7.76
C ALA A 180 -0.98 -37.41 -6.84
N GLN A 181 -1.37 -37.24 -5.57
CA GLN A 181 -1.57 -38.33 -4.60
C GLN A 181 -2.95 -39.01 -4.69
N GLY A 182 -3.78 -38.67 -5.69
CA GLY A 182 -5.10 -39.29 -5.91
C GLY A 182 -6.22 -38.78 -4.99
N VAL A 183 -5.97 -37.79 -4.13
CA VAL A 183 -6.98 -37.26 -3.20
C VAL A 183 -8.11 -36.56 -3.97
N SER A 184 -9.37 -36.72 -3.54
CA SER A 184 -10.51 -36.09 -4.23
C SER A 184 -10.56 -34.56 -4.03
N PHE A 185 -11.12 -33.80 -4.99
CA PHE A 185 -11.29 -32.34 -4.86
C PHE A 185 -12.11 -31.95 -3.61
N ARG A 186 -13.03 -32.81 -3.16
CA ARG A 186 -13.85 -32.58 -1.97
C ARG A 186 -13.01 -32.67 -0.70
N GLN A 187 -12.15 -33.68 -0.58
CA GLN A 187 -11.23 -33.84 0.54
C GLN A 187 -10.19 -32.70 0.57
N ILE A 188 -9.64 -32.33 -0.58
CA ILE A 188 -8.70 -31.21 -0.71
C ILE A 188 -9.35 -29.88 -0.26
N ALA A 189 -10.62 -29.65 -0.60
CA ALA A 189 -11.34 -28.47 -0.12
C ALA A 189 -11.47 -28.45 1.42
N GLY A 190 -11.75 -29.61 2.03
CA GLY A 190 -11.77 -29.77 3.49
C GLY A 190 -10.41 -29.48 4.13
N GLU A 191 -9.33 -30.02 3.55
CA GLU A 191 -7.95 -29.82 4.03
C GLU A 191 -7.54 -28.35 3.94
N LEU A 192 -7.84 -27.66 2.84
CA LEU A 192 -7.58 -26.23 2.69
C LEU A 192 -8.30 -25.40 3.75
N ASN A 193 -9.57 -25.71 4.02
CA ASN A 193 -10.34 -25.00 5.04
C ASN A 193 -9.80 -25.27 6.45
N ALA A 194 -9.41 -26.50 6.75
CA ALA A 194 -8.81 -26.87 8.04
C ALA A 194 -7.46 -26.18 8.29
N LEU A 195 -6.67 -25.99 7.22
CA LEU A 195 -5.40 -25.27 7.25
C LEU A 195 -5.56 -23.72 7.23
N GLY A 196 -6.79 -23.21 7.29
CA GLY A 196 -7.07 -21.78 7.36
C GLY A 196 -6.95 -21.02 6.04
N PHE A 197 -6.89 -21.70 4.89
CA PHE A 197 -6.90 -21.04 3.60
C PHE A 197 -8.30 -20.45 3.31
N THR A 198 -8.34 -19.15 2.98
CA THR A 198 -9.59 -18.47 2.59
C THR A 198 -9.62 -18.21 1.09
N ALA A 199 -10.79 -18.41 0.46
CA ALA A 199 -11.05 -18.01 -0.91
C ALA A 199 -10.97 -16.48 -1.07
N ARG A 200 -10.81 -15.97 -2.30
CA ARG A 200 -10.60 -14.54 -2.63
C ARG A 200 -11.60 -13.55 -1.97
N ARG A 201 -12.82 -13.98 -1.67
CA ARG A 201 -13.85 -13.15 -1.00
C ARG A 201 -13.96 -13.41 0.51
N GLY A 202 -12.96 -14.06 1.13
CA GLY A 202 -12.93 -14.37 2.56
C GLY A 202 -13.78 -15.58 2.99
N GLY A 203 -14.28 -16.39 2.05
CA GLY A 203 -15.08 -17.58 2.34
C GLY A 203 -14.28 -18.89 2.32
N THR A 204 -14.91 -20.00 2.68
CA THR A 204 -14.34 -21.35 2.60
C THR A 204 -14.20 -21.82 1.16
N PHE A 205 -13.19 -22.66 0.90
CA PHE A 205 -13.04 -23.38 -0.36
C PHE A 205 -14.11 -24.47 -0.50
N ASN A 206 -14.73 -24.52 -1.68
CA ASN A 206 -15.60 -25.61 -2.09
C ASN A 206 -14.94 -26.45 -3.19
N GLN A 207 -15.46 -27.67 -3.40
CA GLN A 207 -14.94 -28.61 -4.39
C GLN A 207 -14.80 -28.00 -5.80
N LYS A 208 -15.81 -27.24 -6.26
CA LYS A 208 -15.81 -26.62 -7.61
C LYS A 208 -14.71 -25.56 -7.74
N GLN A 209 -14.41 -24.81 -6.68
CA GLN A 209 -13.33 -23.82 -6.67
C GLN A 209 -11.96 -24.50 -6.72
N VAL A 210 -11.78 -25.58 -5.99
CA VAL A 210 -10.55 -26.39 -6.02
C VAL A 210 -10.32 -26.98 -7.41
N GLN A 211 -11.35 -27.56 -8.02
CA GLN A 211 -11.30 -28.09 -9.38
C GLN A 211 -10.89 -27.01 -10.41
N ARG A 212 -11.55 -25.84 -10.39
CA ARG A 212 -11.24 -24.72 -11.29
C ARG A 212 -9.85 -24.12 -11.08
N LEU A 213 -9.25 -24.32 -9.92
CA LEU A 213 -7.87 -23.90 -9.65
C LEU A 213 -6.88 -24.93 -10.19
N TYR A 214 -7.18 -26.21 -10.01
CA TYR A 214 -6.41 -27.31 -10.57
C TYR A 214 -6.38 -27.25 -12.11
N GLU A 215 -7.54 -27.22 -12.76
CA GLU A 215 -7.70 -27.18 -14.23
C GLU A 215 -6.99 -25.98 -14.88
N ARG A 216 -6.93 -24.85 -14.16
CA ARG A 216 -6.26 -23.63 -14.60
C ARG A 216 -4.74 -23.76 -14.61
N VAL A 217 -4.18 -24.59 -13.74
CA VAL A 217 -2.73 -24.84 -13.64
C VAL A 217 -2.31 -26.05 -14.46
N SER A 218 -3.16 -27.08 -14.55
CA SER A 218 -2.93 -28.25 -15.40
C SER A 218 -3.17 -27.99 -16.89
N GLY A 219 -3.61 -26.78 -17.27
CA GLY A 219 -3.79 -26.38 -18.67
C GLY A 219 -5.01 -26.96 -19.36
N SER A 220 -5.98 -27.53 -18.63
CA SER A 220 -7.13 -28.24 -19.21
C SER A 220 -8.37 -27.37 -19.42
N MET A 221 -8.29 -26.06 -19.17
CA MET A 221 -9.35 -25.11 -19.51
C MET A 221 -8.99 -24.40 -20.81
N THR A 222 -9.54 -24.89 -21.92
CA THR A 222 -9.61 -24.14 -23.19
C THR A 222 -10.28 -22.80 -22.92
N ALA A 223 -9.65 -21.73 -23.41
CA ALA A 223 -10.24 -20.40 -23.39
C ALA A 223 -11.66 -20.47 -24.02
N PRO A 224 -12.67 -19.77 -23.47
CA PRO A 224 -13.94 -19.66 -24.16
C PRO A 224 -13.67 -19.01 -25.52
N ALA A 225 -14.07 -19.69 -26.60
CA ALA A 225 -14.01 -19.17 -27.95
C ALA A 225 -14.84 -17.88 -28.00
N THR A 226 -14.16 -16.77 -28.30
CA THR A 226 -14.80 -15.51 -28.64
C THR A 226 -15.53 -15.72 -29.97
N THR A 227 -16.86 -15.65 -29.96
CA THR A 227 -17.69 -15.41 -31.16
C THR A 227 -18.37 -14.08 -30.96
#